data_AF-A0A7J4J201-F1
#
_entry.id   AF-A0A7J4J201-F1
#
_cell.length_a   1.000
_cell.length_b   1.000
_cell.length_c   1.000
_cell.angle_alpha   90.00
_cell.angle_beta   90.00
_cell.angle_gamma   90.00
#
_symmetry.space_group_name_H-M   'P 1'
#
loop_
_entity.id
_entity.type
_entity.pdbx_description
1 polymer ?
#
loop_
_entity_poly.entity_id
_entity_poly.type
_entity_poly.pdbx_seq_one_letter_code
_entity_poly.pdbx_strand_id
1 'polypeptide(L)' 'MTIVKHAIKKWEVSIIQFESNDGTTYKVTRRIPELNVSETKFFNSKEEAISQFQGWLH' A
#
# COMPACT_ATOMS: atom_id res chain seq x y z
N MET A 1 8.22 -9.37 2.04
CA MET A 1 7.15 -8.39 2.34
C MET A 1 7.67 -7.45 3.41
N THR A 2 7.83 -6.17 3.11
CA THR A 2 8.34 -5.17 4.07
C THR A 2 7.16 -4.39 4.62
N ILE A 3 6.92 -4.50 5.92
CA ILE A 3 5.85 -3.77 6.63
C ILE A 3 6.52 -2.65 7.41
N VAL A 4 6.21 -1.39 7.06
CA VAL A 4 6.74 -0.21 7.76
C VAL A 4 5.58 0.43 8.53
N LYS A 5 5.73 0.59 9.84
CA LYS A 5 4.70 1.18 10.73
C LYS A 5 5.02 2.65 10.99
N HIS A 6 4.09 3.57 10.72
CA HIS A 6 4.23 4.99 11.05
C HIS A 6 2.96 5.51 11.73
N ALA A 7 3.14 6.22 12.85
CA ALA A 7 2.07 6.57 13.78
C ALA A 7 1.52 7.98 13.53
N ILE A 8 0.97 8.23 12.35
CA ILE A 8 0.15 9.42 12.09
C ILE A 8 -1.29 8.90 11.98
N LYS A 9 -1.96 8.77 13.13
CA LYS A 9 -3.28 8.12 13.29
C LYS A 9 -3.36 6.66 12.77
N LYS A 10 -2.71 5.69 13.44
CA LYS A 10 -2.89 4.21 13.30
C LYS A 10 -3.16 3.62 11.90
N TRP A 11 -2.81 4.31 10.81
CA TRP A 11 -2.88 3.77 9.47
C TRP A 11 -1.70 2.83 9.29
N GLU A 12 -1.98 1.53 9.17
CA GLU A 12 -1.01 0.56 8.71
C GLU A 12 -1.01 0.58 7.19
N VAL A 13 0.12 0.90 6.57
CA VAL A 13 0.27 0.89 5.11
C VAL A 13 1.14 -0.31 4.69
N SER A 14 0.77 -0.97 3.61
CA SER A 14 1.46 -2.14 3.06
C SER A 14 1.48 -2.09 1.54
N ILE A 15 2.58 -2.55 0.95
CA ILE A 15 2.76 -2.68 -0.50
C ILE A 15 3.10 -4.13 -0.85
N ILE A 16 2.44 -4.68 -1.85
CA ILE A 16 2.61 -6.05 -2.31
C ILE A 16 2.81 -6.01 -3.83
N GLN A 17 3.92 -6.58 -4.30
CA GLN A 17 4.15 -6.86 -5.71
C GLN A 17 3.63 -8.25 -6.04
N PHE A 18 2.93 -8.40 -7.17
CA PHE A 18 2.49 -9.69 -7.68
C PHE A 18 2.51 -9.69 -9.20
N GLU A 19 2.70 -10.88 -9.78
CA GLU A 19 2.71 -11.09 -11.22
C GLU A 19 1.29 -11.46 -11.66
N SER A 20 0.72 -10.68 -12.58
CA SER A 20 -0.56 -10.93 -13.24
C SER A 20 -0.32 -11.37 -14.69
N ASN A 21 -1.33 -11.94 -15.35
CA ASN A 21 -1.24 -12.30 -16.77
C ASN A 21 -0.86 -11.11 -17.67
N ASP A 22 -1.21 -9.88 -17.27
CA ASP A 22 -0.89 -8.63 -17.98
C ASP A 22 0.45 -7.98 -17.55
N GLY A 23 1.23 -8.64 -16.68
CA GLY A 23 2.53 -8.15 -16.21
C GLY A 23 2.62 -7.93 -14.70
N THR A 24 3.62 -7.17 -14.26
CA THR A 24 3.83 -6.91 -12.83
C THR A 24 2.86 -5.85 -12.32
N THR A 25 2.11 -6.18 -11.27
CA THR A 25 1.18 -5.26 -10.60
C THR A 25 1.60 -5.04 -9.16
N TYR A 26 1.32 -3.85 -8.65
CA TYR A 26 1.61 -3.43 -7.29
C TYR A 26 0.31 -3.06 -6.60
N LYS A 27 0.03 -3.68 -5.46
CA LYS A 27 -1.12 -3.39 -4.60
C LYS A 27 -0.63 -2.64 -3.37
N VAL A 28 -1.11 -1.42 -3.18
CA VAL A 28 -0.87 -0.62 -1.97
C VAL A 28 -2.16 -0.61 -1.16
N THR A 29 -2.07 -0.97 0.13
CA THR A 29 -3.22 -1.03 1.03
C THR A 29 -2.90 -0.25 2.29
N ARG A 30 -3.79 0.66 2.70
CA ARG A 30 -3.77 1.26 4.04
C ARG A 30 -4.98 0.81 4.83
N ARG A 31 -4.83 0.56 6.12
CA ARG A 31 -5.94 0.17 6.99
C ARG A 31 -5.81 0.75 8.39
N ILE A 32 -6.94 0.96 9.05
CA ILE A 32 -7.02 1.16 10.50
C ILE A 32 -7.71 -0.08 11.08
N PRO A 33 -6.97 -1.04 11.65
CA PRO A 33 -7.53 -2.29 12.16
C PRO A 33 -8.62 -2.07 13.20
N GLU A 34 -8.43 -1.09 14.08
CA GLU A 34 -9.37 -0.79 15.17
C GLU A 34 -10.71 -0.25 14.68
N LEU A 35 -10.73 0.39 13.50
CA LEU A 35 -11.95 0.91 12.90
C LEU A 35 -12.50 -0.01 11.81
N ASN A 36 -11.82 -1.14 11.53
CA ASN A 36 -12.12 -2.04 10.43
C ASN A 36 -12.23 -1.32 9.07
N VAL A 37 -11.45 -0.25 8.87
CA VAL A 37 -11.41 0.54 7.64
C VAL A 37 -10.19 0.15 6.83
N SER A 38 -10.36 -0.09 5.54
CA SER A 38 -9.28 -0.36 4.60
C SER A 38 -9.49 0.34 3.26
N GLU A 39 -8.38 0.80 2.66
CA GLU A 39 -8.34 1.37 1.32
C GLU A 39 -7.22 0.69 0.53
N THR A 40 -7.54 0.23 -0.68
CA THR A 40 -6.63 -0.49 -1.55
C THR A 40 -6.56 0.18 -2.92
N LYS A 41 -5.33 0.33 -3.44
CA LYS A 41 -5.05 0.83 -4.79
C LYS A 41 -4.12 -0.12 -5.54
N PHE A 42 -4.31 -0.21 -6.84
CA PHE A 42 -3.50 -1.02 -7.75
C PHE A 42 -2.74 -0.12 -8.72
N PHE A 43 -1.50 -0.50 -9.03
CA PHE A 43 -0.62 0.22 -9.92
C PHE A 43 0.12 -0.76 -10.82
N ASN A 44 0.36 -0.37 -12.07
CA ASN A 44 1.15 -1.16 -13.01
C ASN A 44 2.65 -0.78 -12.95
N SER A 45 2.96 0.35 -12.30
CA SER A 45 4.31 0.88 -12.16
C SER A 45 4.76 0.84 -10.71
N LYS A 46 6.01 0.38 -10.49
CA LYS A 46 6.62 0.36 -9.15
C LYS A 46 6.72 1.76 -8.55
N GLU A 47 7.11 2.74 -9.36
CA GLU A 47 7.33 4.12 -8.94
C GLU A 47 6.05 4.78 -8.44
N GLU A 48 4.92 4.58 -9.16
CA GLU A 48 3.61 5.07 -8.75
C GLU A 48 3.16 4.43 -7.42
N ALA A 49 3.39 3.13 -7.26
CA ALA A 49 3.05 2.42 -6.03
C ALA A 49 3.88 2.91 -4.82
N ILE A 50 5.18 3.16 -5.03
CA ILE A 50 6.06 3.73 -3.99
C ILE A 50 5.65 5.16 -3.66
N SER A 51 5.34 5.99 -4.67
CA SER A 51 4.86 7.36 -4.47
C SER A 51 3.58 7.38 -3.64
N GLN A 52 2.61 6.53 -3.97
CA GLN A 52 1.37 6.41 -3.19
C GLN A 52 1.64 5.92 -1.76
N PHE A 53 2.53 4.94 -1.60
CA PHE A 53 2.91 4.41 -0.28
C PHE A 53 3.54 5.50 0.60
N GLN A 54 4.50 6.26 0.06
CA GLN A 54 5.13 7.37 0.78
C GLN A 54 4.15 8.50 1.07
N GLY A 55 3.26 8.83 0.11
CA GLY A 55 2.21 9.83 0.31
C GLY A 55 1.17 9.45 1.37
N TRP A 56 1.06 8.17 1.74
CA TRP A 56 0.23 7.71 2.86
C TRP A 56 1.00 7.57 4.18
N LEU A 57 2.34 7.61 4.14
CA LEU A 57 3.20 7.58 5.33
C LEU A 57 3.46 8.97 5.91
N HIS A 58 3.42 10.01 5.08
CA HIS A 58 3.62 11.42 5.44
C HIS A 58 2.33 12.04 5.99
#